data_AF-Q766E0-F1
#
_entry.id   AF-Q766E0-F1
#
_cell.length_a   1.000
_cell.length_b   1.000
_cell.length_c   1.000
_cell.angle_alpha   90.00
_cell.angle_beta   90.00
_cell.angle_gamma   90.00
#
_symmetry.space_group_name_H-M   'P 1'
#
loop_
_entity.id
_entity.type
_entity.pdbx_description
1 polymer ?
#
loop_
_entity_poly.entity_id
_entity_poly.type
_entity_poly.pdbx_seq_one_letter_code
_entity_poly.pdbx_strand_id
1 'polypeptide(L)'
;LVAAVMSSFGITSMAVMAVYYRFWWQMEGGEVPLTEMFGTFALSVGAAVGMEFWARWAHKALWHASLWHMHESHHRPREGPFELNDVFAIINAVPAIALLSFGFFHKGLVPGLCFGAGLGITVFGMAYMFVHDGLVHKRFPVGPIADVPYFRRVAAAHQLHHSDKFHGVPYGLFLG
;
A
#
# COMPACT_ATOMS: atom_id res chain seq x y z
N LEU A 1 -11.26 -13.16 10.76
CA LEU A 1 -9.83 -13.44 11.00
C LEU A 1 -9.28 -14.34 9.89
N VAL A 2 -9.96 -15.46 9.59
CA VAL A 2 -9.57 -16.39 8.52
C VAL A 2 -9.31 -15.69 7.18
N ALA A 3 -10.22 -14.84 6.69
CA ALA A 3 -10.03 -14.13 5.41
C ALA A 3 -8.78 -13.22 5.39
N ALA A 4 -8.52 -12.50 6.48
CA ALA A 4 -7.35 -11.63 6.63
C ALA A 4 -6.03 -12.42 6.64
N VAL A 5 -6.01 -13.57 7.33
CA VAL A 5 -4.86 -14.50 7.34
C VAL A 5 -4.63 -15.12 5.97
N MET A 6 -5.69 -15.64 5.35
CA MET A 6 -5.63 -16.24 4.00
C MET A 6 -5.19 -15.22 2.95
N SER A 7 -5.67 -13.98 3.03
CA SER A 7 -5.24 -12.89 2.14
C SER A 7 -3.78 -12.54 2.36
N SER A 8 -3.33 -12.41 3.61
CA SER A 8 -1.91 -12.13 3.92
C SER A 8 -0.99 -13.23 3.39
N PHE A 9 -1.35 -14.50 3.64
CA PHE A 9 -0.60 -15.65 3.15
C PHE A 9 -0.60 -15.72 1.62
N GLY A 10 -1.77 -15.56 1.00
CA GLY A 10 -1.92 -15.58 -0.46
C GLY A 10 -1.10 -14.50 -1.14
N ILE A 11 -1.18 -13.25 -0.67
CA ILE A 11 -0.46 -12.12 -1.26
C ILE A 11 1.04 -12.23 -1.02
N THR A 12 1.46 -12.64 0.17
CA THR A 12 2.89 -12.88 0.45
C THR A 12 3.43 -13.99 -0.43
N SER A 13 2.70 -15.10 -0.57
CA SER A 13 3.10 -16.23 -1.43
C SER A 13 3.16 -15.79 -2.89
N MET A 14 2.18 -15.03 -3.38
CA MET A 14 2.17 -14.49 -4.73
C MET A 14 3.36 -13.55 -4.97
N ALA A 15 3.68 -12.67 -4.01
CA ALA A 15 4.82 -11.76 -4.13
C ALA A 15 6.15 -12.53 -4.19
N VAL A 16 6.34 -13.52 -3.30
CA VAL A 16 7.53 -14.39 -3.31
C VAL A 16 7.64 -15.14 -4.64
N MET A 17 6.55 -15.74 -5.10
CA MET A 17 6.53 -16.47 -6.37
C MET A 17 6.76 -15.54 -7.57
N ALA A 18 6.19 -14.33 -7.58
CA ALA A 18 6.40 -13.36 -8.66
C ALA A 18 7.87 -12.91 -8.73
N VAL A 19 8.49 -12.60 -7.59
CA VAL A 19 9.92 -12.27 -7.52
C VAL A 19 10.77 -13.44 -7.99
N TYR A 20 10.50 -14.65 -7.48
CA TYR A 20 11.21 -15.87 -7.86
C TYR A 20 11.12 -16.12 -9.36
N TYR A 21 9.89 -16.18 -9.91
CA TYR A 21 9.68 -16.46 -11.32
C TYR A 21 10.32 -15.42 -12.20
N ARG A 22 10.21 -14.14 -11.84
CA ARG A 22 10.85 -13.03 -12.57
C ARG A 22 12.33 -13.29 -12.79
N PHE A 23 13.08 -13.53 -11.72
CA PHE A 23 14.53 -13.76 -11.84
C PHE A 23 14.84 -15.12 -12.46
N TRP A 24 14.05 -16.16 -12.16
CA TRP A 24 14.23 -17.49 -12.74
C TRP A 24 14.13 -17.45 -14.27
N TRP A 25 13.09 -16.85 -14.84
CA TRP A 25 12.92 -16.79 -16.29
C TRP A 25 13.92 -15.83 -16.93
N GLN A 26 14.31 -14.76 -16.23
CA GLN A 26 15.25 -13.77 -16.75
C GLN A 26 16.67 -14.33 -16.89
N MET A 27 17.11 -15.13 -15.91
CA MET A 27 18.45 -15.71 -15.92
C MET A 27 18.65 -16.70 -17.07
N GLU A 28 17.64 -17.50 -17.43
CA GLU A 28 17.75 -18.55 -18.47
C GLU A 28 18.98 -19.48 -18.27
N GLY A 29 19.40 -19.70 -17.02
CA GLY A 29 20.61 -20.46 -16.68
C GLY A 29 21.93 -19.68 -16.78
N GLY A 30 21.86 -18.37 -17.05
CA GLY A 30 22.99 -17.43 -17.03
C GLY A 30 23.36 -16.93 -15.63
N GLU A 31 24.13 -15.85 -15.58
CA GLU A 31 24.64 -15.27 -14.33
C GLU A 31 23.54 -14.61 -13.49
N VAL A 32 23.75 -14.60 -12.17
CA VAL A 32 22.86 -13.94 -11.22
C VAL A 32 22.97 -12.42 -11.38
N PRO A 33 21.89 -11.70 -11.71
CA PRO A 33 21.93 -10.26 -11.99
C PRO A 33 21.92 -9.43 -10.69
N LEU A 34 23.01 -9.48 -9.93
CA LEU A 34 23.10 -8.88 -8.58
C LEU A 34 22.70 -7.40 -8.52
N THR A 35 23.17 -6.59 -9.46
CA THR A 35 22.85 -5.15 -9.52
C THR A 35 21.36 -4.92 -9.67
N GLU A 36 20.71 -5.72 -10.51
CA GLU A 36 19.27 -5.62 -10.72
C GLU A 36 18.50 -6.12 -9.50
N MET A 37 18.88 -7.26 -8.92
CA MET A 37 18.25 -7.77 -7.69
C MET A 37 18.32 -6.76 -6.55
N PHE A 38 19.50 -6.16 -6.36
CA PHE A 38 19.70 -5.11 -5.36
C PHE A 38 18.85 -3.87 -5.68
N GLY A 39 18.84 -3.42 -6.94
CA GLY A 39 18.03 -2.29 -7.38
C GLY A 39 16.53 -2.51 -7.17
N THR A 40 16.02 -3.70 -7.55
CA THR A 40 14.64 -4.11 -7.32
C THR A 40 14.29 -4.07 -5.84
N PHE A 41 15.14 -4.65 -4.98
CA PHE A 41 14.92 -4.64 -3.54
C PHE A 41 14.93 -3.23 -2.96
N ALA A 42 15.97 -2.45 -3.28
CA ALA A 42 16.13 -1.08 -2.78
C ALA A 42 14.96 -0.20 -3.20
N LEU A 43 14.51 -0.29 -4.46
CA LEU A 43 13.39 0.51 -4.94
C LEU A 43 12.04 0.00 -4.41
N SER A 44 11.91 -1.28 -4.09
CA SER A 44 10.72 -1.79 -3.38
C SER A 44 10.60 -1.20 -1.98
N VAL A 45 11.67 -1.23 -1.19
CA VAL A 45 11.70 -0.61 0.14
C VAL A 45 11.50 0.91 0.04
N GLY A 46 12.23 1.55 -0.87
CA GLY A 46 12.15 2.99 -1.09
C GLY A 46 10.76 3.45 -1.52
N ALA A 47 10.10 2.73 -2.44
CA ALA A 47 8.73 3.04 -2.85
C ALA A 47 7.73 2.81 -1.72
N ALA A 48 7.87 1.73 -0.94
CA ALA A 48 6.97 1.48 0.19
C ALA A 48 7.04 2.61 1.23
N VAL A 49 8.24 3.11 1.56
CA VAL A 49 8.43 4.25 2.46
C VAL A 49 7.96 5.56 1.80
N GLY A 50 8.31 5.78 0.54
CA GLY A 50 7.93 6.96 -0.23
C GLY A 50 6.42 7.14 -0.35
N MET A 51 5.68 6.03 -0.44
CA MET A 51 4.22 6.05 -0.50
C MET A 51 3.56 6.65 0.75
N GLU A 52 4.17 6.57 1.93
CA GLU A 52 3.65 7.26 3.13
C GLU A 52 3.70 8.78 2.96
N PHE A 53 4.80 9.30 2.43
CA PHE A 53 4.97 10.73 2.17
C PHE A 53 4.04 11.20 1.06
N TRP A 54 3.91 10.41 0.00
CA TRP A 54 2.96 10.65 -1.08
C TRP A 54 1.53 10.67 -0.57
N ALA A 55 1.10 9.64 0.16
CA ALA A 55 -0.25 9.52 0.70
C ALA A 55 -0.57 10.69 1.64
N ARG A 56 0.35 11.04 2.54
CA ARG A 56 0.20 12.20 3.43
C ARG A 56 0.02 13.51 2.66
N TRP A 57 0.84 13.74 1.64
CA TRP A 57 0.72 14.94 0.81
C TRP A 57 -0.59 14.93 0.02
N ALA A 58 -0.92 13.83 -0.67
CA ALA A 58 -2.14 13.71 -1.47
C ALA A 58 -3.39 13.85 -0.60
N HIS A 59 -3.39 13.25 0.59
CA HIS A 59 -4.48 13.34 1.55
C HIS A 59 -4.76 14.80 1.93
N LYS A 60 -3.71 15.54 2.32
CA LYS A 60 -3.87 16.97 2.67
C LYS A 60 -4.18 17.86 1.46
N ALA A 61 -3.40 17.74 0.39
CA ALA A 61 -3.38 18.69 -0.71
C ALA A 61 -4.43 18.41 -1.79
N LEU A 62 -4.89 17.17 -1.91
CA LEU A 62 -5.85 16.74 -2.93
C LEU A 62 -7.15 16.27 -2.29
N TRP A 63 -7.10 15.27 -1.39
CA TRP A 63 -8.31 14.63 -0.85
C TRP A 63 -9.11 15.54 0.06
N HIS A 64 -8.45 16.39 0.87
CA HIS A 64 -9.09 17.47 1.65
C HIS A 64 -9.24 18.78 0.87
N ALA A 65 -9.09 18.76 -0.45
CA ALA A 65 -9.23 19.92 -1.31
C ALA A 65 -10.06 19.60 -2.57
N SER A 66 -9.42 19.54 -3.74
CA SER A 66 -10.10 19.34 -5.03
C SER A 66 -10.80 17.98 -5.17
N LEU A 67 -10.37 16.97 -4.41
CA LEU A 67 -10.94 15.62 -4.42
C LEU A 67 -11.81 15.30 -3.20
N TRP A 68 -12.25 16.32 -2.44
CA TRP A 68 -13.11 16.14 -1.27
C TRP A 68 -14.39 15.36 -1.58
N HIS A 69 -15.03 15.62 -2.70
CA HIS A 69 -16.24 14.89 -3.11
C HIS A 69 -16.05 13.37 -3.20
N MET A 70 -14.82 12.89 -3.42
CA MET A 70 -14.48 11.45 -3.39
C MET A 70 -14.11 10.97 -1.97
N HIS A 71 -13.50 11.83 -1.17
CA HIS A 71 -13.02 11.51 0.18
C HIS A 71 -14.09 11.67 1.27
N GLU A 72 -15.12 12.48 1.02
CA GLU A 72 -16.15 12.82 2.01
C GLU A 72 -16.91 11.59 2.53
N SER A 73 -17.14 10.59 1.67
CA SER A 73 -17.78 9.33 2.10
C SER A 73 -17.00 8.63 3.21
N HIS A 74 -15.71 8.89 3.31
CA HIS A 74 -14.82 8.32 4.31
C HIS A 74 -14.93 8.99 5.69
N HIS A 75 -15.24 10.29 5.70
CA HIS A 75 -15.42 11.10 6.92
C HIS A 75 -16.82 10.96 7.52
N ARG A 76 -17.76 10.37 6.77
CA ARG A 76 -19.14 10.15 7.20
C ARG A 76 -19.33 8.72 7.70
N PRO A 77 -20.37 8.45 8.51
CA PRO A 77 -20.74 7.09 8.86
C PRO A 77 -20.96 6.24 7.60
N ARG A 78 -20.27 5.10 7.53
CA ARG A 78 -20.29 4.23 6.36
C ARG A 78 -21.63 3.52 6.17
N GLU A 79 -22.14 3.53 4.93
CA GLU A 79 -23.31 2.76 4.52
C GLU A 79 -22.88 1.58 3.62
N GLY A 80 -22.72 0.39 4.21
CA GLY A 80 -22.41 -0.83 3.46
C GLY A 80 -20.90 -1.11 3.29
N PRO A 81 -20.53 -2.01 2.37
CA PRO A 81 -19.15 -2.51 2.26
C PRO A 81 -18.18 -1.54 1.56
N PHE A 82 -18.65 -0.69 0.65
CA PHE A 82 -17.84 0.17 -0.19
C PHE A 82 -18.08 1.66 0.08
N GLU A 83 -17.07 2.48 -0.18
CA GLU A 83 -17.11 3.94 -0.13
C GLU A 83 -16.61 4.52 -1.46
N LEU A 84 -17.07 5.70 -1.87
CA LEU A 84 -16.51 6.39 -3.04
C LEU A 84 -14.99 6.61 -2.89
N ASN A 85 -14.55 6.82 -1.65
CA ASN A 85 -13.14 6.91 -1.27
C ASN A 85 -12.28 5.71 -1.70
N ASP A 86 -12.88 4.53 -1.87
CA ASP A 86 -12.15 3.32 -2.31
C ASP A 86 -11.56 3.51 -3.73
N VAL A 87 -12.00 4.53 -4.49
CA VAL A 87 -11.39 4.93 -5.76
C VAL A 87 -9.90 5.27 -5.62
N PHE A 88 -9.45 5.80 -4.48
CA PHE A 88 -8.03 6.11 -4.29
C PHE A 88 -7.17 4.87 -4.22
N ALA A 89 -7.70 3.75 -3.70
CA ALA A 89 -7.01 2.46 -3.75
C ALA A 89 -6.84 2.01 -5.22
N ILE A 90 -7.87 2.17 -6.05
CA ILE A 90 -7.82 1.84 -7.48
C ILE A 90 -6.82 2.73 -8.22
N ILE A 91 -6.85 4.05 -7.99
CA ILE A 91 -5.93 5.01 -8.61
C ILE A 91 -4.47 4.67 -8.33
N ASN A 92 -4.14 4.20 -7.12
CA ASN A 92 -2.77 3.78 -6.78
C ASN A 92 -2.46 2.34 -7.23
N ALA A 93 -3.46 1.46 -7.35
CA ALA A 93 -3.28 0.10 -7.83
C ALA A 93 -2.93 0.05 -9.33
N VAL A 94 -3.54 0.90 -10.15
CA VAL A 94 -3.26 0.97 -11.61
C VAL A 94 -1.78 1.17 -11.93
N PRO A 95 -1.07 2.19 -11.41
CA PRO A 95 0.36 2.36 -11.67
C PRO A 95 1.20 1.22 -11.07
N ALA A 96 0.82 0.67 -9.90
CA ALA A 96 1.51 -0.49 -9.33
C ALA A 96 1.46 -1.71 -10.26
N ILE A 97 0.27 -2.03 -10.78
CA ILE A 97 0.05 -3.14 -11.73
C ILE A 97 0.81 -2.89 -13.03
N ALA A 98 0.81 -1.66 -13.56
CA ALA A 98 1.54 -1.31 -14.77
C ALA A 98 3.05 -1.51 -14.59
N LEU A 99 3.60 -1.04 -13.47
CA LEU A 99 5.02 -1.19 -13.12
C LEU A 99 5.42 -2.65 -12.89
N LEU A 100 4.60 -3.43 -12.17
CA LEU A 100 4.80 -4.86 -11.97
C LEU A 100 4.75 -5.61 -13.29
N SER A 101 3.75 -5.35 -14.13
CA SER A 101 3.60 -5.99 -15.45
C SER A 101 4.79 -5.69 -16.35
N PHE A 102 5.15 -4.41 -16.49
CA PHE A 102 6.30 -4.01 -17.29
C PHE A 102 7.59 -4.66 -16.77
N GLY A 103 7.81 -4.60 -15.47
CA GLY A 103 9.01 -5.14 -14.85
C GLY A 103 9.10 -6.67 -14.85
N PHE A 104 7.96 -7.36 -14.92
CA PHE A 104 7.88 -8.82 -14.98
C PHE A 104 8.14 -9.38 -16.38
N PHE A 105 7.71 -8.67 -17.44
CA PHE A 105 7.80 -9.16 -18.82
C PHE A 105 9.03 -8.66 -19.61
N HIS A 106 9.88 -7.83 -19.01
CA HIS A 106 11.08 -7.29 -19.66
C HIS A 106 12.33 -7.56 -18.83
N LYS A 107 13.45 -7.80 -19.52
CA LYS A 107 14.76 -8.07 -18.91
C LYS A 107 15.55 -6.78 -18.70
N GLY A 108 16.40 -6.79 -17.66
CA GLY A 108 17.40 -5.77 -17.42
C GLY A 108 17.05 -4.81 -16.28
N LEU A 109 18.01 -3.92 -15.97
CA LEU A 109 17.97 -3.08 -14.78
C LEU A 109 16.72 -2.21 -14.70
N VAL A 110 16.34 -1.51 -15.78
CA VAL A 110 15.19 -0.59 -15.77
C VAL A 110 13.87 -1.34 -15.49
N PRO A 111 13.54 -2.44 -16.19
CA PRO A 111 12.43 -3.30 -15.81
C PRO A 111 12.50 -3.80 -14.36
N GLY A 112 13.68 -4.20 -13.87
CA GLY A 112 13.87 -4.63 -12.48
C GLY A 112 13.56 -3.54 -11.46
N LEU A 113 13.95 -2.30 -11.75
CA LEU A 113 13.57 -1.14 -10.97
C LEU A 113 12.06 -0.93 -11.00
N CYS A 114 11.43 -0.90 -12.19
CA CYS A 114 9.96 -0.77 -12.30
C CYS A 114 9.24 -1.85 -11.49
N PHE A 115 9.67 -3.10 -11.57
CA PHE A 115 9.12 -4.19 -10.78
C PHE A 115 9.23 -3.91 -9.27
N GLY A 116 10.42 -3.47 -8.83
CA GLY A 116 10.66 -3.07 -7.44
C GLY A 116 9.71 -1.98 -6.97
N ALA A 117 9.60 -0.88 -7.72
CA ALA A 117 8.69 0.22 -7.39
C ALA A 117 7.22 -0.26 -7.30
N GLY A 118 6.75 -1.03 -8.29
CA GLY A 118 5.41 -1.60 -8.28
C GLY A 118 5.17 -2.48 -7.05
N LEU A 119 6.13 -3.34 -6.69
CA LEU A 119 6.07 -4.17 -5.49
C LEU A 119 5.99 -3.33 -4.22
N GLY A 120 6.80 -2.27 -4.11
CA GLY A 120 6.77 -1.35 -2.97
C GLY A 120 5.43 -0.64 -2.80
N ILE A 121 4.83 -0.17 -3.90
CA ILE A 121 3.49 0.44 -3.88
C ILE A 121 2.44 -0.59 -3.43
N THR A 122 2.51 -1.81 -3.93
CA THR A 122 1.60 -2.90 -3.51
C THR A 122 1.75 -3.23 -2.04
N VAL A 123 2.99 -3.37 -1.53
CA VAL A 123 3.25 -3.64 -0.11
C VAL A 123 2.69 -2.52 0.77
N PHE A 124 2.93 -1.27 0.41
CA PHE A 124 2.34 -0.13 1.14
C PHE A 124 0.81 -0.16 1.08
N GLY A 125 0.21 -0.36 -0.09
CA GLY A 125 -1.25 -0.43 -0.25
C GLY A 125 -1.88 -1.53 0.60
N MET A 126 -1.22 -2.70 0.70
CA MET A 126 -1.66 -3.77 1.59
C MET A 126 -1.54 -3.40 3.06
N ALA A 127 -0.39 -2.85 3.48
CA ALA A 127 -0.22 -2.39 4.86
C ALA A 127 -1.26 -1.32 5.21
N TYR A 128 -1.54 -0.38 4.29
CA TYR A 128 -2.55 0.64 4.42
C TYR A 128 -3.93 0.02 4.57
N MET A 129 -4.35 -0.90 3.68
CA MET A 129 -5.65 -1.57 3.78
C MET A 129 -5.83 -2.27 5.13
N PHE A 130 -4.84 -3.03 5.60
CA PHE A 130 -4.95 -3.73 6.88
C PHE A 130 -5.02 -2.77 8.07
N VAL A 131 -4.19 -1.74 8.11
CA VAL A 131 -4.16 -0.81 9.24
C VAL A 131 -5.31 0.18 9.16
N HIS A 132 -5.47 0.89 8.06
CA HIS A 132 -6.54 1.85 7.87
C HIS A 132 -7.92 1.19 7.83
N ASP A 133 -8.20 0.38 6.82
CA ASP A 133 -9.56 -0.15 6.61
C ASP A 133 -9.90 -1.23 7.65
N GLY A 134 -8.94 -2.14 7.89
CA GLY A 134 -9.11 -3.25 8.81
C GLY A 134 -9.09 -2.81 10.28
N LEU A 135 -8.01 -2.17 10.74
CA LEU A 135 -7.81 -1.85 12.16
C LEU A 135 -8.55 -0.58 12.57
N VAL A 136 -8.35 0.53 11.85
CA VAL A 136 -8.93 1.82 12.23
C VAL A 136 -10.42 1.89 11.94
N HIS A 137 -10.83 1.57 10.71
CA HIS A 137 -12.22 1.62 10.28
C HIS A 137 -13.01 0.34 10.53
N LYS A 138 -12.36 -0.70 11.08
CA LYS A 138 -13.00 -1.98 11.47
C LYS A 138 -13.80 -2.63 10.33
N ARG A 139 -13.38 -2.43 9.07
CA ARG A 139 -14.06 -3.02 7.91
C ARG A 139 -13.91 -4.55 7.87
N PHE A 140 -12.80 -5.07 8.41
CA PHE A 140 -12.57 -6.50 8.57
C PHE A 140 -11.62 -6.78 9.75
N PRO A 141 -11.70 -7.97 10.36
CA PRO A 141 -10.86 -8.33 11.52
C PRO A 141 -9.40 -8.52 11.12
N VAL A 142 -8.49 -7.82 11.80
CA VAL A 142 -7.04 -7.85 11.55
C VAL A 142 -6.24 -8.74 12.52
N GLY A 143 -6.89 -9.30 13.54
CA GLY A 143 -6.23 -10.20 14.49
C GLY A 143 -5.23 -9.50 15.41
N PRO A 144 -4.09 -10.16 15.76
CA PRO A 144 -3.18 -9.68 16.81
C PRO A 144 -2.56 -8.31 16.58
N ILE A 145 -2.53 -7.81 15.33
CA ILE A 145 -1.97 -6.48 15.05
C ILE A 145 -2.78 -5.35 15.71
N ALA A 146 -4.06 -5.58 16.00
CA ALA A 146 -4.90 -4.65 16.76
C ALA A 146 -4.38 -4.40 18.20
N ASP A 147 -3.57 -5.32 18.72
CA ASP A 147 -3.05 -5.25 20.08
C ASP A 147 -1.67 -4.62 20.20
N VAL A 148 -1.01 -4.35 19.07
CA VAL A 148 0.31 -3.72 19.04
C VAL A 148 0.19 -2.26 19.49
N PRO A 149 0.94 -1.82 20.52
CA PRO A 149 0.83 -0.46 21.07
C PRO A 149 1.00 0.65 20.03
N TYR A 150 1.90 0.46 19.06
CA TYR A 150 2.10 1.40 17.96
C TYR A 150 0.84 1.58 17.09
N PHE A 151 0.21 0.49 16.66
CA PHE A 151 -0.99 0.58 15.81
C PHE A 151 -2.21 1.12 16.55
N ARG A 152 -2.27 0.97 17.88
CA ARG A 152 -3.27 1.66 18.71
C ARG A 152 -3.10 3.18 18.69
N ARG A 153 -1.86 3.68 18.66
CA ARG A 153 -1.57 5.11 18.51
C ARG A 153 -1.95 5.61 17.11
N VAL A 154 -1.60 4.86 16.07
CA VAL A 154 -2.00 5.15 14.68
C VAL A 154 -3.52 5.26 14.58
N ALA A 155 -4.26 4.31 15.15
CA ALA A 155 -5.73 4.35 15.14
C ALA A 155 -6.29 5.57 15.87
N ALA A 156 -5.75 5.92 17.02
CA ALA A 156 -6.17 7.10 17.77
C ALA A 156 -5.87 8.40 17.01
N ALA A 157 -4.69 8.50 16.38
CA ALA A 157 -4.30 9.64 15.56
C ALA A 157 -5.24 9.81 14.34
N HIS A 158 -5.58 8.72 13.66
CA HIS A 158 -6.51 8.76 12.54
C HIS A 158 -7.95 9.09 12.97
N GLN A 159 -8.38 8.63 14.14
CA GLN A 159 -9.68 9.04 14.70
C GLN A 159 -9.72 10.53 15.05
N LEU A 160 -8.60 11.10 15.50
CA LEU A 160 -8.49 12.54 15.72
C LEU A 160 -8.63 13.31 14.41
N HIS A 161 -8.00 12.83 13.33
CA HIS A 161 -8.16 13.37 11.99
C HIS A 161 -9.63 13.41 11.55
N HIS A 162 -10.36 12.30 11.69
CA HIS A 162 -11.80 12.20 11.38
C HIS A 162 -12.70 13.09 12.25
N SER A 163 -12.22 13.52 13.42
CA SER A 163 -12.98 14.45 14.28
C SER A 163 -12.92 15.91 13.79
N ASP A 164 -12.14 16.19 12.74
CA ASP A 164 -11.87 17.52 12.17
C ASP A 164 -11.34 18.55 13.19
N LYS A 165 -10.80 18.07 14.31
CA LYS A 165 -10.11 18.92 15.29
C LYS A 165 -8.74 19.31 14.75
N PHE A 166 -8.22 20.45 15.22
CA PHE A 166 -6.87 20.93 14.88
C PHE A 166 -6.63 21.08 13.37
N HIS A 167 -7.66 21.48 12.61
CA HIS A 167 -7.60 21.59 11.14
C HIS A 167 -7.35 20.23 10.45
N GLY A 168 -7.89 19.15 11.00
CA GLY A 168 -7.82 17.83 10.40
C GLY A 168 -6.41 17.22 10.37
N VAL A 169 -5.50 17.61 11.27
CA VAL A 169 -4.24 16.86 11.43
C VAL A 169 -4.45 15.63 12.34
N PRO A 170 -3.72 14.52 12.11
CA PRO A 170 -2.72 14.30 11.06
C PRO A 170 -3.27 13.71 9.75
N TYR A 171 -2.55 13.92 8.64
CA TYR A 171 -2.92 13.42 7.32
C TYR A 171 -2.15 12.16 6.89
N GLY A 172 -1.07 11.80 7.59
CA GLY A 172 -0.35 10.54 7.36
C GLY A 172 -0.97 9.42 8.19
N LEU A 173 -0.82 8.17 7.73
CA LEU A 173 -1.32 7.02 8.48
C LEU A 173 -0.27 6.53 9.48
N PHE A 174 0.93 6.22 8.99
CA PHE A 174 1.99 5.65 9.82
C PHE A 174 2.86 6.72 10.47
N LEU A 175 3.06 7.86 9.79
CA LEU A 175 3.88 8.98 10.27
C LEU A 175 3.05 10.22 10.63
N GLY A 176 1.79 9.99 11.02
CA GLY A 176 0.81 10.99 11.44
C GLY A 176 0.86 11.32 12.92
#